data_AF-A0A223E1Q9-F1
#
_entry.id   AF-A0A223E1Q9-F1
#
_cell.length_a   1.000
_cell.length_b   1.000
_cell.length_c   1.000
_cell.angle_alpha   90.00
_cell.angle_beta   90.00
_cell.angle_gamma   90.00
#
_symmetry.space_group_name_H-M   'P 1'
#
loop_
_entity.id
_entity.type
_entity.pdbx_description
1 polymer ?
#
loop_
_entity_poly.entity_id
_entity_poly.type
_entity_poly.pdbx_seq_one_letter_code
_entity_poly.pdbx_strand_id
1 'polypeptide(L)'
;MFVAKGKKVKNIISISPDFKHVLSIKENTESGDAVYLRSYYGILSRPKERLPYKTDGEFKVEWLANDIAAVTYKTVDHTIQQFIGTYGDRGNGRSYYYVGAEIHGRWQGNNVEVVSHSEGISVTHNGKKELFYWDHITQFGTLAVVLMRHNEEIWTISLNENFVADSADSEHTTGEISLYQATMKKISLSSQ
;
A
#
# COMPACT_ATOMS: atom_id res chain seq x y z
N MET A 1 23.12 -33.59 -19.79
CA MET A 1 23.45 -32.53 -18.81
C MET A 1 22.52 -31.36 -19.06
N PHE A 2 21.51 -31.16 -18.21
CA PHE A 2 20.62 -30.00 -18.33
C PHE A 2 21.24 -28.84 -17.56
N VAL A 3 21.82 -27.87 -18.27
CA VAL A 3 22.18 -26.58 -17.69
C VAL A 3 20.94 -25.71 -17.77
N ALA A 4 20.18 -25.62 -16.68
CA ALA A 4 19.13 -24.61 -16.58
C ALA A 4 19.81 -23.24 -16.55
N LYS A 5 19.48 -22.37 -17.51
CA LYS A 5 19.84 -20.94 -17.47
C LYS A 5 19.42 -20.41 -16.10
N GLY A 6 20.38 -19.90 -15.31
CA GLY A 6 20.08 -19.30 -14.02
C GLY A 6 19.13 -18.13 -14.21
N LYS A 7 17.91 -18.22 -13.66
CA LYS A 7 16.92 -17.14 -13.72
C LYS A 7 17.56 -15.85 -13.20
N LYS A 8 17.52 -14.79 -13.99
CA LYS A 8 17.93 -13.46 -13.53
C LYS A 8 16.90 -12.96 -12.52
N VAL A 9 17.33 -12.76 -11.29
CA VAL A 9 16.47 -12.32 -10.19
C VAL A 9 16.91 -10.94 -9.72
N LYS A 10 15.98 -10.00 -9.67
CA LYS A 10 16.15 -8.70 -9.03
C LYS A 10 15.53 -8.75 -7.64
N ASN A 11 16.28 -8.27 -6.63
CA ASN A 11 15.80 -8.19 -5.26
C ASN A 11 15.50 -6.72 -4.93
N ILE A 12 14.29 -6.45 -4.45
CA ILE A 12 13.88 -5.16 -3.94
C ILE A 12 13.79 -5.33 -2.42
N ILE A 13 14.66 -4.62 -1.69
CA ILE A 13 14.72 -4.67 -0.23
C ILE A 13 14.65 -3.25 0.31
N SER A 14 13.79 -3.03 1.29
CA SER A 14 13.70 -1.77 2.02
C SER A 14 13.45 -2.04 3.50
N ILE A 15 14.04 -1.25 4.37
CA ILE A 15 13.94 -1.38 5.83
C ILE A 15 13.06 -0.25 6.34
N SER A 16 12.17 -0.54 7.30
CA SER A 16 11.30 0.47 7.89
C SER A 16 12.09 1.58 8.59
N PRO A 17 11.51 2.79 8.74
CA PRO A 17 12.17 3.89 9.42
C PRO A 17 12.61 3.57 10.87
N ASP A 18 11.86 2.72 11.56
CA ASP A 18 12.19 2.23 12.92
C ASP A 18 13.04 0.96 12.96
N PHE A 19 13.46 0.45 11.79
CA PHE A 19 14.28 -0.75 11.60
C PHE A 19 13.64 -2.07 12.07
N LYS A 20 12.35 -2.11 12.40
CA LYS A 20 11.67 -3.33 12.88
C LYS A 20 11.12 -4.20 11.76
N HIS A 21 10.94 -3.65 10.56
CA HIS A 21 10.32 -4.34 9.44
C HIS A 21 11.19 -4.28 8.18
N VAL A 22 11.09 -5.32 7.36
CA VAL A 22 11.79 -5.42 6.09
C VAL A 22 10.78 -5.79 5.00
N LEU A 23 10.70 -4.94 3.99
CA LEU A 23 10.07 -5.27 2.71
C LEU A 23 11.07 -6.04 1.86
N SER A 24 10.65 -7.20 1.36
CA SER A 24 11.44 -8.02 0.43
C SER A 24 10.58 -8.50 -0.72
N ILE A 25 10.94 -8.12 -1.95
CA ILE A 25 10.31 -8.60 -3.18
C ILE A 25 11.39 -9.20 -4.08
N LYS A 26 11.10 -10.35 -4.67
CA LYS A 26 11.92 -11.00 -5.70
C LYS A 26 11.20 -10.96 -7.02
N GLU A 27 11.81 -10.34 -8.00
CA GLU A 27 11.33 -10.29 -9.38
C GLU A 27 12.17 -11.24 -10.25
N ASN A 28 11.50 -12.08 -11.03
CA ASN A 28 12.13 -12.75 -12.16
C ASN A 28 12.14 -11.81 -13.37
N THR A 29 13.30 -11.24 -13.69
CA THR A 29 13.41 -10.21 -14.74
C THR A 29 13.14 -10.75 -16.14
N GLU A 30 13.08 -12.08 -16.32
CA GLU A 30 12.72 -12.68 -17.61
C GLU A 30 11.21 -12.80 -17.80
N SER A 31 10.45 -13.05 -16.72
CA SER A 31 9.00 -13.22 -16.80
C SER A 31 8.19 -12.02 -16.31
N GLY A 32 8.82 -11.09 -15.60
CA GLY A 32 8.16 -9.99 -14.89
C GLY A 32 7.39 -10.46 -13.65
N ASP A 33 7.49 -11.73 -13.26
CA ASP A 33 6.80 -12.23 -12.07
C ASP A 33 7.51 -11.73 -10.81
N ALA A 34 6.77 -11.04 -9.94
CA ALA A 34 7.27 -10.56 -8.66
C ALA A 34 6.58 -11.27 -7.49
N VAL A 35 7.36 -11.61 -6.47
CA VAL A 35 6.91 -12.33 -5.27
C VAL A 35 7.30 -11.53 -4.04
N TYR A 36 6.32 -11.14 -3.24
CA TYR A 36 6.52 -10.61 -1.91
C TYR A 36 6.87 -11.74 -0.94
N LEU A 37 7.97 -11.54 -0.20
CA LEU A 37 8.42 -12.44 0.85
C LEU A 37 8.21 -11.78 2.20
N ARG A 38 7.56 -12.50 3.12
CA ARG A 38 7.45 -12.07 4.51
C ARG A 38 8.61 -12.66 5.30
N SER A 39 9.29 -11.81 6.06
CA SER A 39 10.27 -12.25 7.05
C SER A 39 9.57 -13.10 8.12
N TYR A 40 10.18 -14.22 8.45
CA TYR A 40 9.71 -15.19 9.42
C TYR A 40 10.92 -15.59 10.28
N TYR A 41 10.85 -15.40 11.60
CA TYR A 41 11.99 -15.61 12.51
C TYR A 41 13.28 -14.86 12.09
N GLY A 42 13.22 -13.53 11.97
CA GLY A 42 14.39 -12.69 11.68
C GLY A 42 14.82 -12.74 10.21
N ILE A 43 15.84 -13.56 9.88
CA ILE A 43 16.51 -13.56 8.57
C ILE A 43 15.91 -14.53 7.53
N LEU A 44 15.02 -15.44 7.94
CA LEU A 44 14.37 -16.36 7.00
C LEU A 44 13.18 -15.64 6.36
N SER A 45 12.99 -15.80 5.06
CA SER A 45 11.84 -15.23 4.36
C SER A 45 11.09 -16.34 3.61
N ARG A 46 9.75 -16.29 3.67
CA ARG A 46 8.88 -17.22 2.93
C ARG A 46 8.08 -16.44 1.90
N PRO A 47 7.88 -16.98 0.68
CA PRO A 47 6.92 -16.44 -0.27
C PRO A 47 5.57 -16.28 0.44
N LYS A 48 5.06 -15.06 0.51
CA LYS A 48 3.75 -14.78 1.08
C LYS A 48 2.72 -14.66 -0.03
N GLU A 49 3.07 -13.88 -1.07
CA GLU A 49 2.11 -13.46 -2.07
C GLU A 49 2.82 -13.13 -3.39
N ARG A 50 2.18 -13.44 -4.51
CA ARG A 50 2.63 -12.99 -5.83
C ARG A 50 1.97 -11.65 -6.12
N LEU A 51 2.73 -10.69 -6.65
CA LEU A 51 2.12 -9.47 -7.17
C LEU A 51 1.17 -9.86 -8.31
N PRO A 52 -0.03 -9.26 -8.38
CA PRO A 52 -1.09 -9.70 -9.29
C PRO A 52 -0.75 -9.45 -10.76
N TYR A 53 0.09 -8.45 -11.04
CA TYR A 53 0.48 -8.06 -12.39
C TYR A 53 1.98 -8.24 -12.61
N LYS A 54 2.34 -8.62 -13.84
CA LYS A 54 3.73 -8.69 -14.28
C LYS A 54 4.33 -7.30 -14.37
N THR A 55 5.49 -7.11 -13.77
CA THR A 55 6.22 -5.85 -13.75
C THR A 55 7.10 -5.68 -14.99
N ASP A 56 7.37 -4.43 -15.37
CA ASP A 56 8.41 -4.05 -16.33
C ASP A 56 9.81 -3.92 -15.68
N GLY A 57 9.91 -4.15 -14.37
CA GLY A 57 11.12 -4.07 -13.57
C GLY A 57 11.34 -2.75 -12.84
N GLU A 58 10.51 -1.71 -13.07
CA GLU A 58 10.60 -0.46 -12.32
C GLU A 58 9.77 -0.50 -11.03
N PHE A 59 10.43 -0.26 -9.90
CA PHE A 59 9.81 -0.20 -8.57
C PHE A 59 10.20 1.09 -7.85
N LYS A 60 9.24 1.67 -7.14
CA LYS A 60 9.42 2.72 -6.13
C LYS A 60 8.86 2.20 -4.82
N VAL A 61 9.63 2.34 -3.74
CA VAL A 61 9.21 1.95 -2.40
C VAL A 61 9.19 3.19 -1.52
N GLU A 62 8.09 3.42 -0.83
CA GLU A 62 7.93 4.46 0.19
C GLU A 62 7.35 3.83 1.46
N TRP A 63 7.84 4.26 2.63
CA TRP A 63 7.24 3.88 3.91
C TRP A 63 6.24 4.96 4.33
N LEU A 64 4.95 4.60 4.38
CA LEU A 64 3.86 5.51 4.75
C LEU A 64 3.74 5.66 6.28
N ALA A 65 4.22 4.65 7.01
CA ALA A 65 4.37 4.62 8.46
C ALA A 65 5.52 3.65 8.80
N ASN A 66 5.87 3.48 10.09
CA ASN A 66 6.89 2.51 10.49
C ASN A 66 6.56 1.07 10.05
N ASP A 67 5.28 0.75 9.83
CA ASP A 67 4.80 -0.61 9.56
C ASP A 67 3.93 -0.72 8.30
N ILE A 68 4.02 0.27 7.39
CA ILE A 68 3.28 0.31 6.12
C ILE A 68 4.24 0.70 4.99
N ALA A 69 4.53 -0.23 4.09
CA ALA A 69 5.33 0.01 2.90
C ALA A 69 4.45 0.04 1.64
N ALA A 70 4.47 1.15 0.90
CA ALA A 70 3.84 1.26 -0.41
C ALA A 70 4.88 0.98 -1.51
N VAL A 71 4.62 -0.04 -2.31
CA VAL A 71 5.45 -0.40 -3.47
C VAL A 71 4.70 -0.01 -4.72
N THR A 72 5.06 1.09 -5.36
CA THR A 72 4.51 1.46 -6.67
C THR A 72 5.38 0.85 -7.77
N TYR A 73 4.76 0.22 -8.76
CA TYR A 73 5.47 -0.39 -9.89
C TYR A 73 4.69 -0.20 -11.18
N LYS A 74 5.40 -0.30 -12.31
CA LYS A 74 4.78 -0.34 -13.63
C LYS A 74 4.64 -1.78 -14.09
N THR A 75 3.54 -2.04 -14.78
CA THR A 75 3.31 -3.33 -15.44
C THR A 75 3.93 -3.35 -16.83
N VAL A 76 4.03 -4.55 -17.41
CA VAL A 76 4.40 -4.73 -18.82
C VAL A 76 3.47 -3.98 -19.79
N ASP A 77 2.22 -3.72 -19.39
CA ASP A 77 1.23 -2.95 -20.16
C ASP A 77 1.28 -1.45 -19.84
N HIS A 78 2.33 -0.99 -19.15
CA HIS A 78 2.57 0.40 -18.75
C HIS A 78 1.52 1.03 -17.82
N THR A 79 0.75 0.20 -17.10
CA THR A 79 -0.16 0.67 -16.05
C THR A 79 0.55 0.81 -14.71
N ILE A 80 0.11 1.76 -13.89
CA ILE A 80 0.58 1.92 -12.52
C ILE A 80 -0.19 0.99 -11.58
N GLN A 81 0.56 0.22 -10.80
CA GLN A 81 0.05 -0.65 -9.74
C GLN A 81 0.82 -0.39 -8.45
N GLN A 82 0.25 -0.82 -7.34
CA GLN A 82 0.86 -0.82 -6.04
C GLN A 82 0.68 -2.16 -5.35
N PHE A 83 1.62 -2.42 -4.45
CA PHE A 83 1.50 -3.49 -3.47
C PHE A 83 1.79 -2.88 -2.11
N ILE A 84 0.92 -3.12 -1.13
CA ILE A 84 1.09 -2.58 0.21
C ILE A 84 1.53 -3.67 1.18
N GLY A 85 2.75 -3.54 1.70
CA GLY A 85 3.27 -4.37 2.78
C GLY A 85 2.81 -3.83 4.13
N THR A 86 1.95 -4.58 4.82
CA THR A 86 1.45 -4.23 6.15
C THR A 86 2.00 -5.17 7.22
N TYR A 87 2.48 -4.60 8.33
CA TYR A 87 3.25 -5.33 9.34
C TYR A 87 2.69 -5.24 10.77
N GLY A 88 1.91 -4.22 11.10
CA GLY A 88 1.29 -4.04 12.42
C GLY A 88 -0.23 -4.13 12.40
N ASP A 89 -0.83 -3.51 13.42
CA ASP A 89 -2.27 -3.44 13.66
C ASP A 89 -2.58 -2.10 14.36
N ARG A 90 -3.81 -1.57 14.22
CA ARG A 90 -4.32 -0.41 14.98
C ARG A 90 -5.45 -0.77 15.94
N GLY A 91 -5.86 -2.03 15.96
CA GLY A 91 -6.83 -2.56 16.89
C GLY A 91 -6.19 -3.11 18.16
N ASN A 92 -6.95 -3.94 18.86
CA ASN A 92 -6.52 -4.63 20.07
C ASN A 92 -5.93 -6.03 19.79
N GLY A 93 -5.72 -6.38 18.53
CA GLY A 93 -5.25 -7.70 18.09
C GLY A 93 -6.25 -8.86 18.28
N ARG A 94 -7.50 -8.60 18.66
CA ARG A 94 -8.53 -9.64 18.90
C ARG A 94 -9.46 -9.84 17.71
N SER A 95 -9.66 -8.81 16.90
CA SER A 95 -10.62 -8.81 15.79
C SER A 95 -9.97 -8.26 14.53
N TYR A 96 -10.46 -8.74 13.38
CA TYR A 96 -10.10 -8.20 12.08
C TYR A 96 -11.11 -7.13 11.70
N TYR A 97 -10.63 -5.95 11.29
CA TYR A 97 -11.48 -4.83 10.89
C TYR A 97 -11.20 -4.41 9.43
N TYR A 98 -12.14 -3.66 8.87
CA TYR A 98 -12.08 -3.17 7.49
C TYR A 98 -11.72 -1.70 7.51
N VAL A 99 -10.56 -1.35 6.93
CA VAL A 99 -10.04 0.03 6.92
C VAL A 99 -11.07 1.00 6.36
N GLY A 100 -11.78 0.63 5.28
CA GLY A 100 -12.83 1.47 4.70
C GLY A 100 -13.97 1.82 5.66
N ALA A 101 -14.32 0.88 6.55
CA ALA A 101 -15.32 1.08 7.60
C ALA A 101 -14.76 1.94 8.75
N GLU A 102 -13.53 1.66 9.19
CA GLU A 102 -12.87 2.44 10.25
C GLU A 102 -12.68 3.91 9.88
N ILE A 103 -12.55 4.24 8.59
CA ILE A 103 -12.40 5.63 8.14
C ILE A 103 -13.72 6.27 7.72
N HIS A 104 -14.88 5.69 8.07
CA HIS A 104 -16.18 6.27 7.73
C HIS A 104 -16.28 7.74 8.21
N GLY A 105 -16.77 8.63 7.35
CA GLY A 105 -16.84 10.06 7.63
C GLY A 105 -15.93 10.91 6.73
N ARG A 106 -15.62 12.13 7.18
CA ARG A 106 -14.90 13.15 6.42
C ARG A 106 -13.55 13.46 7.07
N TRP A 107 -12.49 13.36 6.27
CA TRP A 107 -11.12 13.65 6.64
C TRP A 107 -10.58 14.77 5.75
N GLN A 108 -9.84 15.72 6.33
CA GLN A 108 -9.31 16.88 5.61
C GLN A 108 -7.89 17.19 6.05
N GLY A 109 -7.03 17.57 5.10
CA GLY A 109 -5.66 18.01 5.36
C GLY A 109 -4.95 18.39 4.06
N ASN A 110 -4.01 19.35 4.11
CA ASN A 110 -3.15 19.74 2.98
C ASN A 110 -3.87 19.92 1.61
N ASN A 111 -5.00 20.64 1.59
CA ASN A 111 -5.85 20.84 0.39
C ASN A 111 -6.41 19.56 -0.24
N VAL A 112 -6.47 18.49 0.56
CA VAL A 112 -7.08 17.21 0.22
C VAL A 112 -8.24 16.97 1.18
N GLU A 113 -9.29 16.37 0.64
CA GLU A 113 -10.39 15.83 1.42
C GLU A 113 -10.65 14.38 1.01
N VAL A 114 -10.91 13.53 1.99
CA VAL A 114 -11.35 12.15 1.81
C VAL A 114 -12.68 11.98 2.51
N VAL A 115 -13.69 11.45 1.82
CA VAL A 115 -15.00 11.15 2.41
C VAL A 115 -15.32 9.69 2.16
N SER A 116 -15.35 8.89 3.21
CA SER A 116 -15.83 7.50 3.16
C SER A 116 -17.32 7.46 3.48
N HIS A 117 -18.09 6.84 2.61
CA HIS A 117 -19.55 6.77 2.69
C HIS A 117 -20.06 5.43 2.11
N SER A 118 -21.37 5.23 2.12
CA SER A 118 -22.00 3.94 1.77
C SER A 118 -21.63 3.41 0.38
N GLU A 119 -21.51 4.28 -0.62
CA GLU A 119 -21.17 3.89 -2.01
C GLU A 119 -19.68 3.59 -2.22
N GLY A 120 -18.80 4.15 -1.40
CA GLY A 120 -17.36 4.07 -1.61
C GLY A 120 -16.61 5.21 -0.92
N ILE A 121 -15.44 5.55 -1.48
CA ILE A 121 -14.58 6.61 -0.97
C ILE A 121 -14.43 7.70 -2.02
N SER A 122 -14.80 8.93 -1.67
CA SER A 122 -14.51 10.12 -2.46
C SER A 122 -13.18 10.74 -2.05
N VAL A 123 -12.34 11.10 -3.02
CA VAL A 123 -11.12 11.90 -2.82
C VAL A 123 -11.26 13.21 -3.60
N THR A 124 -11.10 14.33 -2.90
CA THR A 124 -10.99 15.66 -3.50
C THR A 124 -9.55 16.14 -3.37
N HIS A 125 -8.86 16.34 -4.48
CA HIS A 125 -7.49 16.86 -4.50
C HIS A 125 -7.38 17.95 -5.57
N ASN A 126 -6.84 19.12 -5.19
CA ASN A 126 -6.74 20.29 -6.08
C ASN A 126 -8.07 20.68 -6.74
N GLY A 127 -9.17 20.65 -5.97
CA GLY A 127 -10.52 20.99 -6.44
C GLY A 127 -11.19 19.96 -7.34
N LYS A 128 -10.52 18.84 -7.66
CA LYS A 128 -11.10 17.74 -8.42
C LYS A 128 -11.55 16.64 -7.47
N LYS A 129 -12.85 16.34 -7.49
CA LYS A 129 -13.45 15.25 -6.73
C LYS A 129 -13.58 14.01 -7.61
N GLU A 130 -13.20 12.87 -7.07
CA GLU A 130 -13.32 11.56 -7.69
C GLU A 130 -13.93 10.56 -6.69
N LEU A 131 -14.86 9.72 -7.15
CA LEU A 131 -15.47 8.66 -6.35
C LEU A 131 -14.91 7.31 -6.78
N PHE A 132 -14.49 6.52 -5.80
CA PHE A 132 -14.05 5.15 -5.96
C PHE A 132 -15.07 4.23 -5.27
N TYR A 133 -15.77 3.43 -6.06
CA TYR A 133 -16.75 2.47 -5.54
C TYR A 133 -16.05 1.32 -4.80
N TRP A 134 -16.73 0.71 -3.83
CA TRP A 134 -16.15 -0.37 -3.02
C TRP A 134 -15.61 -1.57 -3.82
N ASP A 135 -16.16 -1.87 -4.98
CA ASP A 135 -15.69 -2.92 -5.89
C ASP A 135 -14.35 -2.58 -6.59
N HIS A 136 -13.94 -1.31 -6.55
CA HIS A 136 -12.66 -0.81 -7.05
C HIS A 136 -11.70 -0.42 -5.91
N ILE A 137 -11.96 -0.91 -4.69
CA ILE A 137 -11.13 -0.67 -3.51
C ILE A 137 -10.58 -2.00 -3.01
N THR A 138 -9.25 -2.11 -2.93
CA THR A 138 -8.58 -3.32 -2.44
C THR A 138 -8.01 -3.09 -1.05
N GLN A 139 -8.35 -3.95 -0.09
CA GLN A 139 -7.80 -3.91 1.27
C GLN A 139 -6.48 -4.67 1.37
N PHE A 140 -5.51 -4.06 2.08
CA PHE A 140 -4.22 -4.65 2.38
C PHE A 140 -4.03 -4.78 3.89
N GLY A 141 -4.30 -5.98 4.41
CA GLY A 141 -4.30 -6.23 5.86
C GLY A 141 -5.28 -5.31 6.59
N THR A 142 -4.95 -4.92 7.83
CA THR A 142 -5.80 -4.03 8.65
C THR A 142 -5.31 -2.57 8.62
N LEU A 143 -4.40 -2.19 7.72
CA LEU A 143 -3.73 -0.89 7.79
C LEU A 143 -3.92 0.00 6.56
N ALA A 144 -4.28 -0.56 5.39
CA ALA A 144 -4.40 0.23 4.18
C ALA A 144 -5.47 -0.28 3.21
N VAL A 145 -5.96 0.64 2.37
CA VAL A 145 -6.74 0.36 1.16
C VAL A 145 -6.15 1.09 -0.03
N VAL A 146 -6.29 0.49 -1.20
CA VAL A 146 -5.91 1.10 -2.49
C VAL A 146 -7.15 1.38 -3.31
N LEU A 147 -7.25 2.59 -3.83
CA LEU A 147 -8.31 3.09 -4.70
C LEU A 147 -7.88 2.98 -6.17
N MET A 148 -8.66 2.27 -6.97
CA MET A 148 -8.34 1.96 -8.37
C MET A 148 -9.32 2.65 -9.34
N ARG A 149 -8.82 3.12 -10.49
CA ARG A 149 -9.63 3.56 -11.63
C ARG A 149 -9.12 2.91 -12.90
N HIS A 150 -10.02 2.33 -13.70
CA HIS A 150 -9.70 1.75 -15.02
C HIS A 150 -8.47 0.83 -15.00
N ASN A 151 -8.38 -0.07 -14.00
CA ASN A 151 -7.26 -1.00 -13.82
C ASN A 151 -5.91 -0.33 -13.53
N GLU A 152 -5.91 0.93 -13.07
CA GLU A 152 -4.74 1.62 -12.50
C GLU A 152 -5.01 2.01 -11.05
N GLU A 153 -4.03 1.76 -10.19
CA GLU A 153 -4.08 2.17 -8.80
C GLU A 153 -3.69 3.64 -8.71
N ILE A 154 -4.52 4.46 -8.04
CA ILE A 154 -4.39 5.91 -8.04
C ILE A 154 -3.96 6.43 -6.67
N TRP A 155 -4.58 5.91 -5.61
CA TRP A 155 -4.37 6.37 -4.25
C TRP A 155 -4.27 5.19 -3.29
N THR A 156 -3.40 5.32 -2.28
CA THR A 156 -3.43 4.50 -1.08
C THR A 156 -3.93 5.35 0.08
N ILE A 157 -4.90 4.85 0.84
CA ILE A 157 -5.24 5.37 2.17
C ILE A 157 -4.66 4.42 3.20
N SER A 158 -3.98 4.97 4.19
CA SER A 158 -3.34 4.20 5.27
C SER A 158 -3.63 4.81 6.63
N LEU A 159 -3.67 3.95 7.66
CA LEU A 159 -3.90 4.35 9.05
C LEU A 159 -2.58 4.72 9.73
N ASN A 160 -2.46 5.96 10.21
CA ASN A 160 -1.24 6.41 10.90
C ASN A 160 -1.07 5.70 12.25
N GLU A 161 0.11 5.81 12.85
CA GLU A 161 0.45 5.13 14.11
C GLU A 161 -0.43 5.56 15.30
N ASN A 162 -0.97 6.78 15.26
CA ASN A 162 -1.89 7.30 16.28
C ASN A 162 -3.35 6.93 16.02
N PHE A 163 -3.66 6.21 14.94
CA PHE A 163 -5.02 5.75 14.65
C PHE A 163 -5.41 4.62 15.60
N VAL A 164 -6.65 4.66 16.10
CA VAL A 164 -7.21 3.61 16.96
C VAL A 164 -8.41 3.00 16.26
N ALA A 165 -8.28 1.73 15.86
CA ALA A 165 -9.35 0.94 15.27
C ALA A 165 -10.12 0.17 16.35
N ASP A 166 -11.35 -0.26 16.03
CA ASP A 166 -12.23 -0.98 16.96
C ASP A 166 -12.51 -0.19 18.26
N SER A 167 -12.60 1.14 18.20
CA SER A 167 -12.98 1.93 19.38
C SER A 167 -14.41 1.56 19.80
N ALA A 168 -14.57 1.15 21.07
CA ALA A 168 -15.87 0.84 21.65
C ALA A 168 -16.85 2.03 21.59
N ASP A 169 -16.33 3.25 21.45
CA ASP A 169 -17.07 4.43 21.01
C ASP A 169 -17.09 4.48 19.47
N SER A 170 -18.21 4.04 18.90
CA SER A 170 -18.49 4.08 17.46
C SER A 170 -18.73 5.49 16.90
N GLU A 171 -18.75 6.52 17.76
CA GLU A 171 -19.06 7.90 17.35
C GLU A 171 -17.82 8.73 16.98
N HIS A 172 -16.63 8.32 17.41
CA HIS A 172 -15.41 9.09 17.21
C HIS A 172 -14.22 8.20 16.84
N THR A 173 -13.90 8.16 15.55
CA THR A 173 -12.61 7.66 15.07
C THR A 173 -11.52 8.63 15.54
N THR A 174 -10.45 8.09 16.12
CA THR A 174 -9.35 8.90 16.67
C THR A 174 -8.06 8.62 15.91
N GLY A 175 -7.27 9.68 15.71
CA GLY A 175 -6.00 9.64 15.00
C GLY A 175 -6.08 10.20 13.59
N GLU A 176 -5.12 9.82 12.76
CA GLU A 176 -4.92 10.38 11.43
C GLU A 176 -4.87 9.30 10.36
N ILE A 177 -5.24 9.68 9.13
CA ILE A 177 -5.02 8.87 7.94
C ILE A 177 -4.04 9.58 7.02
N SER A 178 -3.28 8.80 6.25
CA SER A 178 -2.42 9.29 5.20
C SER A 178 -2.99 8.94 3.82
N LEU A 179 -2.99 9.91 2.91
CA LEU A 179 -3.30 9.71 1.49
C LEU A 179 -2.00 9.77 0.69
N TYR A 180 -1.67 8.70 -0.03
CA TYR A 180 -0.48 8.61 -0.87
C TYR A 180 -0.86 8.39 -2.33
N GLN A 181 -0.30 9.19 -3.24
CA GLN A 181 -0.54 9.04 -4.67
C GLN A 181 0.34 7.95 -5.26
N ALA A 182 -0.26 7.00 -5.97
CA ALA A 182 0.44 6.01 -6.77
C ALA A 182 1.18 6.70 -7.92
N THR A 183 2.49 6.93 -7.77
CA THR A 183 3.28 7.56 -8.82
C THR A 183 4.74 7.13 -8.81
N MET A 184 5.28 6.93 -10.00
CA MET A 184 6.71 6.67 -10.23
C MET A 184 7.55 7.95 -10.26
N LYS A 185 6.93 9.13 -10.14
CA LYS A 185 7.68 10.40 -10.07
C LYS A 185 8.55 10.41 -8.80
N LYS A 186 9.82 10.77 -8.97
CA LYS A 186 10.73 11.04 -7.85
C LYS A 186 10.31 12.34 -7.18
N ILE A 187 10.20 12.31 -5.85
CA ILE A 187 10.00 13.51 -5.06
C ILE A 187 11.30 14.31 -5.15
N SER A 188 11.25 15.46 -5.81
CA SER A 188 12.37 16.39 -5.91
C SER A 188 12.27 17.32 -4.71
N LEU A 189 13.07 17.11 -3.67
CA LEU A 189 13.18 18.05 -2.57
C LEU A 189 14.19 19.13 -2.97
N SER A 190 13.71 20.31 -3.36
CA SER A 190 14.54 21.51 -3.44
C SER A 190 14.52 22.20 -2.08
N SER A 191 15.67 22.28 -1.40
CA SER A 191 15.85 23.16 -0.26
C SER A 191 15.81 24.62 -0.73
N GLN A 192 14.97 25.44 -0.10
CA GLN A 192 15.14 26.90 -0.12
C GLN A 192 16.20 27.30 0.91
#